data_AF-A0A5C8PF74-F1
#
_entry.id   AF-A0A5C8PF74-F1
#
_cell.length_a   1.000
_cell.length_b   1.000
_cell.length_c   1.000
_cell.angle_alpha   90.00
_cell.angle_beta   90.00
_cell.angle_gamma   90.00
#
_symmetry.space_group_name_H-M   'P 1'
#
loop_
_entity.id
_entity.type
_entity.pdbx_description
1 polymer ?
#
loop_
_entity_poly.entity_id
_entity_poly.type
_entity_poly.pdbx_seq_one_letter_code
_entity_poly.pdbx_strand_id
1 'polypeptide(L)'
;MDPLDGIAAFARVVDSGSFSAAARRLKISKSAVSAHVHRLEGRLGVRLLNRTTRRLSVIDGIGIAVLPSWAVAQPLRTGTLHRVLEAWAPPASTIYAVYPDNRLMSMKVRAFVDHLARHVGRTPYWDAGL
;
A
#
# COMPACT_ATOMS: atom_id res chain seq x y z
N MET A 1 -3.10 17.86 12.80
CA MET A 1 -2.20 16.78 12.35
C MET A 1 -2.52 16.50 10.89
N ASP A 2 -1.50 16.41 10.04
CA ASP A 2 -1.62 16.48 8.59
C ASP A 2 -2.16 15.15 8.02
N PRO A 3 -3.10 15.15 7.05
CA PRO A 3 -3.44 13.97 6.25
C PRO A 3 -2.23 13.15 5.75
N LEU A 4 -1.10 13.80 5.49
CA LEU A 4 0.14 13.19 5.05
C LEU A 4 0.80 12.32 6.13
N ASP A 5 0.55 12.58 7.42
CA ASP A 5 1.13 11.81 8.53
C ASP A 5 0.64 10.35 8.54
N GLY A 6 -0.61 10.12 8.13
CA GLY A 6 -1.19 8.79 7.95
C GLY A 6 -0.53 8.01 6.82
N ILE A 7 -0.33 8.68 5.68
CA ILE A 7 0.26 8.08 4.48
C ILE A 7 1.74 7.75 4.72
N ALA A 8 2.49 8.69 5.32
CA ALA A 8 3.88 8.49 5.68
C ALA A 8 4.06 7.34 6.68
N ALA A 9 3.17 7.24 7.69
CA ALA A 9 3.17 6.13 8.63
C ALA A 9 2.92 4.78 7.93
N PHE A 10 1.91 4.70 7.07
CA PHE A 10 1.60 3.48 6.32
C PHE A 10 2.78 3.05 5.43
N ALA A 11 3.30 3.96 4.59
CA ALA A 11 4.41 3.67 3.68
C ALA A 11 5.63 3.14 4.44
N ARG A 12 5.98 3.77 5.57
CA ARG A 12 7.11 3.30 6.40
C ARG A 12 6.88 1.96 7.07
N VAL A 13 5.64 1.64 7.44
CA VAL A 13 5.31 0.31 8.00
C VAL A 13 5.44 -0.77 6.92
N VAL A 14 5.01 -0.49 5.70
CA VAL A 14 5.18 -1.41 4.56
C VAL A 14 6.66 -1.60 4.21
N ASP A 15 7.41 -0.51 4.03
CA ASP A 15 8.86 -0.54 3.70
C ASP A 15 9.70 -1.34 4.71
N SER A 16 9.32 -1.26 5.99
CA SER A 16 10.10 -1.87 7.08
C SER A 16 9.54 -3.19 7.58
N GLY A 17 8.35 -3.58 7.13
CA GLY A 17 7.59 -4.73 7.63
C GLY A 17 7.25 -4.64 9.13
N SER A 18 7.46 -3.49 9.80
CA SER A 18 7.36 -3.39 11.25
C SER A 18 6.99 -1.99 11.74
N PHE A 19 5.93 -1.91 12.56
CA PHE A 19 5.53 -0.68 13.26
C PHE A 19 6.64 -0.11 14.14
N SER A 20 7.44 -0.98 14.78
CA SER A 20 8.54 -0.53 15.63
C SER A 20 9.69 0.04 14.80
N ALA A 21 9.97 -0.53 13.62
CA ALA A 21 10.99 0.00 12.72
C ALA A 21 10.55 1.30 12.05
N ALA A 22 9.29 1.40 11.64
CA ALA A 22 8.69 2.63 11.11
C ALA A 22 8.74 3.77 12.12
N ALA A 23 8.40 3.49 13.39
CA ALA A 23 8.43 4.47 14.48
C ALA A 23 9.82 5.10 14.68
N ARG A 24 10.88 4.26 14.70
CA ARG A 24 12.27 4.74 14.80
C ARG A 24 12.65 5.66 13.65
N ARG A 25 12.24 5.33 12.41
CA ARG A 25 12.54 6.14 11.22
C ARG A 25 11.79 7.46 11.20
N LEU A 26 10.54 7.46 11.66
CA LEU A 26 9.70 8.65 11.73
C LEU A 26 9.95 9.51 12.98
N LYS A 27 10.81 9.04 13.91
CA LYS A 27 11.09 9.70 15.19
C LYS A 27 9.82 9.99 16.01
N ILE A 28 8.86 9.07 15.95
CA ILE A 28 7.61 9.12 16.73
C ILE A 28 7.40 7.79 17.47
N SER A 29 6.45 7.75 18.39
CA SER A 29 6.14 6.52 19.13
C SER A 29 5.45 5.49 18.23
N LYS A 30 5.61 4.19 18.57
CA LYS A 30 4.88 3.09 17.91
C LYS A 30 3.36 3.29 18.00
N SER A 31 2.86 3.81 19.13
CA SER A 31 1.44 4.11 19.32
C SER A 31 0.97 5.24 18.39
N ALA A 32 1.80 6.26 18.15
CA ALA A 32 1.51 7.30 17.17
C ALA A 32 1.43 6.75 15.74
N VAL A 33 2.39 5.91 15.32
CA VAL A 33 2.34 5.23 14.01
C VAL A 33 1.06 4.40 13.87
N SER A 34 0.72 3.62 14.90
CA SER A 34 -0.51 2.84 14.95
C SER A 34 -1.76 3.72 14.80
N ALA A 35 -1.83 4.82 15.54
CA ALA A 35 -2.96 5.75 15.49
C ALA A 35 -3.07 6.46 14.12
N HIS A 36 -1.94 6.80 13.50
CA HIS A 36 -1.90 7.41 12.18
C HIS A 36 -2.44 6.48 11.10
N VAL A 37 -2.00 5.21 11.10
CA VAL A 37 -2.52 4.19 10.17
C VAL A 37 -4.00 3.94 10.41
N HIS A 38 -4.41 3.75 11.67
CA HIS A 38 -5.81 3.43 11.97
C HIS A 38 -6.76 4.55 11.58
N ARG A 39 -6.34 5.81 11.77
CA ARG A 39 -7.08 6.98 11.31
C ARG A 39 -7.15 7.08 9.79
N LEU A 40 -6.07 6.71 9.09
CA LEU A 40 -6.06 6.65 7.63
C LEU A 40 -7.04 5.59 7.12
N GLU A 41 -7.03 4.40 7.72
CA GLU A 41 -7.99 3.33 7.44
C GLU A 41 -9.44 3.79 7.66
N GLY A 42 -9.72 4.44 8.80
CA GLY A 42 -11.04 4.99 9.10
C GLY A 42 -11.49 6.06 8.11
N ARG A 43 -10.58 6.92 7.64
CA ARG A 43 -10.88 7.94 6.62
C ARG A 43 -11.14 7.35 5.24
N LEU A 44 -10.45 6.26 4.88
CA LEU A 44 -10.61 5.60 3.59
C LEU A 44 -11.73 4.55 3.60
N GLY A 45 -12.25 4.18 4.77
CA GLY A 45 -13.26 3.12 4.91
C GLY A 45 -12.73 1.72 4.58
N VAL A 46 -11.40 1.53 4.53
CA VAL A 46 -10.75 0.27 4.15
C VAL A 46 -9.64 -0.08 5.14
N ARG A 47 -9.42 -1.38 5.38
CA ARG A 47 -8.21 -1.83 6.09
C ARG A 47 -7.02 -1.84 5.12
N LEU A 48 -5.95 -1.15 5.50
CA LEU A 48 -4.71 -1.07 4.76
C LEU A 48 -3.70 -2.12 5.24
N LEU A 49 -3.73 -2.46 6.54
CA LEU A 49 -2.81 -3.44 7.13
C LEU A 49 -3.59 -4.50 7.93
N ASN A 50 -3.40 -5.77 7.58
CA ASN A 50 -3.94 -6.85 8.40
C ASN A 50 -2.92 -7.25 9.47
N ARG A 51 -3.22 -6.93 10.74
CA ARG A 51 -2.34 -7.25 11.87
C ARG A 51 -2.45 -8.74 12.21
N THR A 52 -1.47 -9.52 11.79
CA THR A 52 -1.20 -10.83 12.39
C THR A 52 0.08 -10.75 13.21
N THR A 53 0.04 -11.30 14.41
CA THR A 53 1.10 -11.20 15.43
C THR A 53 2.40 -11.91 15.08
N ARG A 54 2.53 -12.51 13.89
CA ARG A 54 3.70 -13.34 13.59
C ARG A 54 4.38 -13.22 12.24
N ARG A 55 3.77 -12.75 11.14
CA ARG A 55 4.45 -12.56 9.83
C ARG A 55 3.42 -12.18 8.76
N LEU A 56 3.87 -11.48 7.72
CA LEU A 56 3.21 -11.48 6.41
C LEU A 56 3.30 -12.93 5.87
N SER A 57 2.34 -13.78 6.20
CA SER A 57 2.46 -15.25 6.16
C SER A 57 2.58 -15.87 4.78
N VAL A 58 2.27 -15.13 3.72
CA VAL A 58 2.32 -15.63 2.34
C VAL A 58 3.77 -15.81 1.85
N ILE A 59 4.70 -15.05 2.42
CA ILE A 59 6.10 -15.01 1.96
C ILE A 59 6.96 -16.12 2.60
N ASP A 60 6.43 -16.82 3.61
CA ASP A 60 7.11 -17.92 4.31
C ASP A 60 6.61 -19.32 3.87
N GLY A 61 5.89 -19.40 2.74
CA GLY A 61 5.44 -20.68 2.16
C GLY A 61 4.24 -21.33 2.85
N ILE A 62 3.49 -20.60 3.69
CA ILE A 62 2.31 -21.14 4.39
C ILE A 62 1.05 -20.37 3.97
N GLY A 63 0.25 -21.00 3.10
CA GLY A 63 -1.12 -20.58 2.77
C GLY A 63 -1.28 -19.82 1.45
N ILE A 64 -2.50 -19.33 1.22
CA ILE A 64 -2.91 -18.56 0.04
C ILE A 64 -3.49 -17.23 0.53
N ALA A 65 -3.19 -16.13 -0.15
CA ALA A 65 -3.84 -14.85 0.09
C ALA A 65 -4.05 -14.06 -1.20
N VAL A 66 -5.01 -13.14 -1.16
CA VAL A 66 -5.19 -12.12 -2.19
C VAL A 66 -4.34 -10.91 -1.81
N LEU A 67 -3.31 -10.63 -2.61
CA LEU A 67 -2.40 -9.50 -2.39
C LEU A 67 -2.28 -8.68 -3.67
N PRO A 68 -2.16 -7.35 -3.58
CA PRO A 68 -1.83 -6.52 -4.73
C PRO A 68 -0.47 -6.92 -5.31
N SER A 69 -0.36 -6.96 -6.63
CA SER A 69 0.87 -7.40 -7.31
C SER A 69 2.09 -6.55 -6.96
N TRP A 70 1.95 -5.23 -6.76
CA TRP A 70 3.05 -4.37 -6.33
C TRP A 70 3.70 -4.77 -5.00
N ALA A 71 2.95 -5.43 -4.11
CA ALA A 71 3.46 -5.87 -2.81
C ALA A 71 4.26 -7.18 -2.90
N VAL A 72 4.06 -7.96 -3.98
CA VAL A 72 4.61 -9.31 -4.14
C VAL A 72 5.29 -9.56 -5.49
N ALA A 73 5.52 -8.51 -6.28
CA ALA A 73 6.11 -8.62 -7.61
C ALA A 73 7.48 -9.30 -7.59
N GLN A 74 8.30 -9.02 -6.58
CA GLN A 74 9.61 -9.66 -6.45
C GLN A 74 9.51 -11.16 -6.10
N PRO A 75 8.75 -11.57 -5.06
CA PRO A 75 8.48 -12.99 -4.81
C PRO A 75 7.89 -13.77 -5.99
N LEU A 76 7.04 -13.14 -6.80
CA LEU A 76 6.49 -13.75 -8.02
C LEU A 76 7.59 -13.95 -9.08
N ARG A 77 8.42 -12.93 -9.32
CA ARG A 77 9.57 -13.03 -10.25
C ARG A 77 10.60 -14.07 -9.83
N THR A 78 10.87 -14.19 -8.53
CA THR A 78 11.86 -15.15 -8.00
C THR A 78 11.30 -16.56 -7.88
N GLY A 79 10.01 -16.78 -8.17
CA GLY A 79 9.36 -18.08 -8.02
C GLY A 79 9.20 -18.54 -6.58
N THR A 80 9.39 -17.66 -5.59
CA THR A 80 9.13 -17.97 -4.17
C THR A 80 7.65 -17.82 -3.82
N LEU A 81 6.88 -17.15 -4.68
CA LEU A 81 5.42 -17.09 -4.63
C LEU A 81 4.87 -17.49 -5.99
N HIS A 82 3.79 -18.27 -6.00
CA HIS A 82 3.09 -18.66 -7.22
C HIS A 82 1.67 -18.10 -7.20
N ARG A 83 1.23 -17.57 -8.35
CA ARG A 83 -0.17 -17.22 -8.55
C ARG A 83 -0.98 -18.50 -8.70
N VAL A 84 -2.11 -18.57 -8.01
CA VAL A 84 -3.06 -19.68 -8.07
C VAL A 84 -4.43 -19.16 -8.49
N LEU A 85 -5.29 -20.04 -9.00
CA LEU A 85 -6.65 -19.69 -9.47
C LEU A 85 -6.64 -18.59 -10.56
N GLU A 86 -5.82 -18.75 -11.59
CA GLU A 86 -5.59 -17.71 -12.60
C GLU A 86 -6.84 -17.26 -13.38
N ALA A 87 -7.85 -18.12 -13.47
CA ALA A 87 -9.14 -17.83 -14.11
C ALA A 87 -10.10 -17.01 -13.21
N TRP A 88 -9.74 -16.80 -11.95
CA TRP A 88 -10.55 -16.05 -10.98
C TRP A 88 -9.84 -14.76 -10.59
N ALA A 89 -10.56 -13.65 -10.62
CA ALA A 89 -10.06 -12.34 -10.21
C ALA A 89 -10.83 -11.85 -8.96
N PRO A 90 -10.15 -11.28 -7.96
CA PRO A 90 -10.82 -10.61 -6.87
C PRO A 90 -11.58 -9.37 -7.39
N PRO A 91 -12.58 -8.87 -6.64
CA PRO A 91 -13.23 -7.60 -6.98
C PRO A 91 -12.18 -6.49 -7.17
N ALA A 92 -12.34 -5.69 -8.23
CA ALA A 92 -11.40 -4.64 -8.56
C ALA A 92 -11.20 -3.70 -7.37
N SER A 93 -9.96 -3.55 -6.93
CA SER A 93 -9.58 -2.60 -5.88
C SER A 93 -9.10 -1.30 -6.52
N THR A 94 -9.69 -0.17 -6.13
CA THR A 94 -9.37 1.14 -6.71
C THR A 94 -8.24 1.82 -5.93
N ILE A 95 -7.23 2.34 -6.66
CA ILE A 95 -6.21 3.22 -6.10
C ILE A 95 -6.70 4.67 -6.21
N TYR A 96 -6.72 5.39 -5.09
CA TYR A 96 -7.15 6.78 -5.03
C TYR A 96 -5.94 7.72 -4.89
N ALA A 97 -5.90 8.77 -5.71
CA ALA A 97 -5.05 9.93 -5.45
C ALA A 97 -5.81 10.89 -4.53
N VAL A 98 -5.31 11.12 -3.31
CA VAL A 98 -5.94 12.00 -2.32
C VAL A 98 -5.13 13.29 -2.20
N TYR A 99 -5.78 14.43 -2.32
CA TYR A 99 -5.19 15.75 -2.13
C TYR A 99 -6.17 16.65 -1.36
N PRO A 100 -5.68 17.67 -0.62
CA PRO A 100 -6.54 18.59 0.12
C PRO A 100 -7.56 19.25 -0.81
N ASP A 101 -8.80 19.36 -0.34
CA ASP A 101 -9.84 20.08 -1.07
C ASP A 101 -9.48 21.57 -1.12
N ASN A 102 -9.06 22.03 -2.30
CA ASN A 102 -8.80 23.42 -2.57
C ASN A 102 -9.66 23.79 -3.78
N ARG A 103 -10.43 24.88 -3.65
CA ARG A 103 -11.46 25.35 -4.59
C ARG A 103 -11.03 25.38 -6.06
N LEU A 104 -9.71 25.44 -6.32
CA LEU A 104 -9.07 25.26 -7.61
C LEU A 104 -7.88 24.31 -7.44
N MET A 105 -7.91 23.14 -8.09
CA MET A 105 -6.72 22.29 -8.21
C MET A 105 -5.63 23.08 -8.93
N SER A 106 -4.44 23.19 -8.33
CA SER A 106 -3.26 23.72 -9.01
C SER A 106 -2.93 22.87 -10.23
N MET A 107 -2.52 23.50 -11.33
CA MET A 107 -2.06 22.81 -12.56
C MET A 107 -0.94 21.80 -12.29
N LYS A 108 -0.10 22.03 -11.28
CA LYS A 108 0.96 21.10 -10.86
C LYS A 108 0.38 19.80 -10.28
N VAL A 109 -0.65 19.91 -9.43
CA VAL A 109 -1.31 18.74 -8.82
C VAL A 109 -2.03 17.94 -9.90
N ARG A 110 -2.73 18.61 -10.81
CA ARG A 110 -3.37 17.94 -11.96
C ARG A 110 -2.35 17.20 -12.81
N ALA A 111 -1.28 17.87 -13.25
CA ALA A 111 -0.22 17.24 -14.03
C ALA A 111 0.41 16.03 -13.33
N PHE A 112 0.58 16.10 -12.00
CA PHE A 112 1.09 14.97 -11.21
C PHE A 112 0.09 13.81 -11.15
N VAL A 113 -1.20 14.07 -10.91
CA VAL A 113 -2.25 13.05 -10.91
C VAL A 113 -2.36 12.39 -12.29
N ASP A 114 -2.32 13.17 -13.38
CA ASP A 114 -2.35 12.67 -14.75
C ASP A 114 -1.11 11.81 -15.06
N HIS A 115 0.04 12.18 -14.53
CA HIS A 115 1.25 11.36 -14.63
C HIS A 115 1.10 10.04 -13.86
N LEU A 116 0.60 10.09 -12.63
CA LEU A 116 0.42 8.91 -11.78
C LEU A 116 -0.61 7.95 -12.39
N ALA A 117 -1.73 8.45 -12.88
CA ALA A 117 -2.76 7.67 -13.55
C ALA A 117 -2.23 6.92 -14.78
N ARG A 118 -1.30 7.53 -15.54
CA ARG A 118 -0.63 6.87 -16.67
C ARG A 118 0.34 5.75 -16.26
N HIS A 119 1.03 5.90 -15.13
CA HIS A 119 2.05 4.94 -14.68
C HIS A 119 1.51 3.80 -13.82
N VAL A 120 0.41 4.06 -13.09
CA VAL A 120 -0.28 3.09 -12.23
C VAL A 120 -1.42 2.39 -12.96
N GLY A 121 -1.80 2.86 -14.16
CA GLY A 121 -2.97 2.42 -14.93
C GLY A 121 -2.97 0.94 -15.33
N ARG A 122 -3.65 0.61 -16.44
CA ARG A 122 -4.03 -0.78 -16.79
C ARG A 122 -2.90 -1.82 -16.75
N THR A 123 -1.67 -1.41 -17.04
CA THR A 123 -0.49 -2.27 -16.95
C THR A 123 0.60 -1.52 -16.18
N PRO A 124 0.64 -1.64 -14.86
CA PRO A 124 1.62 -0.90 -14.07
C PRO A 124 3.01 -1.50 -14.24
N TYR A 125 4.05 -0.67 -14.09
CA TYR A 125 5.43 -1.08 -14.38
C TYR A 125 5.94 -2.23 -13.49
N TRP A 126 5.38 -2.42 -12.29
CA TRP A 126 5.78 -3.53 -11.41
C TRP A 126 5.26 -4.89 -11.86
N ASP A 127 4.24 -4.91 -12.73
CA ASP A 127 3.70 -6.12 -13.38
C ASP A 127 4.44 -6.46 -14.68
N ALA A 128 5.39 -5.63 -15.12
CA ALA A 128 6.18 -5.92 -16.29
C ALA A 128 6.99 -7.22 -16.08
N GLY A 129 6.71 -8.23 -16.90
CA GLY A 129 7.37 -9.54 -16.85
C GLY A 129 6.85 -10.52 -15.80
N LEU A 130 5.65 -10.29 -15.24
CA LEU A 130 4.90 -11.25 -14.43
C LEU A 130 3.93 -12.10 -15.27
#